data_AF-A0A455U180-F1
#
_entry.id   AF-A0A455U180-F1
#
_cell.length_a   1.000
_cell.length_b   1.000
_cell.length_c   1.000
_cell.angle_alpha   90.00
_cell.angle_beta   90.00
_cell.angle_gamma   90.00
#
_symmetry.space_group_name_H-M   'P 1'
#
loop_
_entity.id
_entity.type
_entity.pdbx_description
1 polymer ?
#
loop_
_entity_poly.entity_id
_entity_poly.type
_entity_poly.pdbx_seq_one_letter_code
_entity_poly.pdbx_strand_id
1 'polypeptide(L)'
;MHNYIPNWLQLVVEGNIIEAAELSHKTNSLPEVCGRVCPQDRLCEGDCTLNDGFGAVTIGSVEKYITDTAFAMGWRPDMSHVTWTDKKWPLLARALLV
;
A
#
# COMPACT_ATOMS: atom_id res chain seq x y z
N MET A 1 10.42 -4.73 -0.93
CA MET A 1 9.75 -3.60 -0.25
C MET A 1 9.54 -4.02 1.20
N HIS A 2 9.77 -3.13 2.17
CA HIS A 2 9.63 -3.45 3.60
C HIS A 2 8.59 -2.52 4.21
N ASN A 3 7.33 -2.92 4.14
CA ASN A 3 6.23 -2.13 4.66
C ASN A 3 6.19 -2.19 6.18
N TYR A 4 5.79 -1.09 6.82
CA TYR A 4 5.61 -1.01 8.27
C TYR A 4 4.28 -1.66 8.71
N ILE A 5 4.11 -2.95 8.39
CA ILE A 5 2.85 -3.70 8.53
C ILE A 5 2.25 -3.57 9.94
N PRO A 6 3.00 -3.83 11.03
CA PRO A 6 2.43 -3.73 12.37
C PRO A 6 1.96 -2.31 12.71
N ASN A 7 2.68 -1.29 12.23
CA ASN A 7 2.39 0.10 12.55
C ASN A 7 1.10 0.60 11.88
N TRP A 8 0.95 0.37 10.57
CA TRP A 8 -0.29 0.78 9.90
C TRP A 8 -1.46 -0.12 10.28
N LEU A 9 -1.24 -1.39 10.66
CA LEU A 9 -2.30 -2.23 11.24
C LEU A 9 -2.82 -1.64 12.54
N GLN A 10 -1.92 -1.16 13.41
CA GLN A 10 -2.31 -0.48 14.64
C GLN A 10 -3.13 0.79 14.36
N LEU A 11 -2.71 1.61 13.40
CA LEU A 11 -3.45 2.81 12.99
C LEU A 11 -4.85 2.48 12.48
N VAL A 12 -5.04 1.38 11.76
CA VAL A 12 -6.36 0.91 11.34
C VAL A 12 -7.24 0.54 12.54
N VAL A 13 -6.68 -0.15 13.54
CA VAL A 13 -7.40 -0.50 14.78
C VAL A 13 -7.81 0.76 15.55
N GLU A 14 -6.97 1.80 15.53
CA GLU A 14 -7.25 3.10 16.14
C GLU A 14 -8.21 3.97 15.32
N GLY A 15 -8.59 3.55 14.10
CA GLY A 15 -9.45 4.30 13.18
C GLY A 15 -8.74 5.40 12.37
N ASN A 16 -7.41 5.49 12.47
CA ASN A 16 -6.56 6.49 11.81
C ASN A 16 -6.23 6.07 10.37
N ILE A 17 -7.24 5.97 9.51
CA ILE A 17 -7.12 5.46 8.13
C ILE A 17 -6.20 6.33 7.27
N ILE A 18 -6.26 7.66 7.41
CA ILE A 18 -5.44 8.58 6.61
C ILE A 18 -3.95 8.42 6.95
N GLU A 19 -3.61 8.32 8.23
CA GLU A 19 -2.23 8.10 8.65
C GLU A 19 -1.72 6.71 8.23
N ALA A 20 -2.59 5.69 8.26
CA ALA A 20 -2.28 4.36 7.75
C ALA A 20 -1.97 4.40 6.24
N ALA A 21 -2.75 5.16 5.47
CA ALA A 21 -2.53 5.33 4.03
C ALA A 21 -1.21 6.06 3.73
N GLU A 22 -0.92 7.14 4.45
CA GLU A 22 0.36 7.86 4.37
C GLU A 22 1.54 6.96 4.70
N LEU A 23 1.44 6.17 5.77
CA LEU A 23 2.51 5.26 6.18
C LEU A 23 2.73 4.15 5.15
N SER A 24 1.64 3.63 4.55
CA SER A 24 1.72 2.65 3.48
C SER A 24 2.40 3.24 2.23
N HIS A 25 2.07 4.47 1.86
CA HIS A 25 2.65 5.15 0.70
C HIS A 25 4.12 5.57 0.88
N LYS A 26 4.63 5.66 2.12
CA LYS A 26 6.05 5.95 2.38
C LYS A 26 6.98 4.82 1.94
N THR A 27 6.54 3.57 2.05
CA THR A 27 7.35 2.40 1.67
C THR A 27 6.93 1.81 0.34
N ASN A 28 5.71 2.08 -0.12
CA ASN A 28 5.16 1.59 -1.38
C ASN A 28 4.60 2.72 -2.24
N SER A 29 5.01 2.82 -3.50
CA SER A 29 4.43 3.82 -4.41
C SER A 29 3.03 3.47 -4.90
N LEU A 30 2.63 2.18 -4.85
CA LEU A 30 1.35 1.65 -5.39
C LEU A 30 0.67 0.62 -4.46
N PRO A 31 0.41 0.95 -3.17
CA PRO A 31 -0.25 0.04 -2.24
C PRO A 31 -1.66 -0.39 -2.69
N GLU A 32 -2.35 0.44 -3.47
CA GLU A 32 -3.66 0.14 -4.04
C GLU A 32 -3.63 -1.01 -5.05
N VAL A 33 -2.50 -1.22 -5.72
CA VAL A 33 -2.30 -2.37 -6.61
C VAL A 33 -1.79 -3.57 -5.82
N CYS A 34 -0.83 -3.34 -4.93
CA CYS A 34 -0.20 -4.41 -4.13
C CYS A 34 -1.22 -5.17 -3.28
N GLY A 35 -2.17 -4.50 -2.64
CA GLY A 35 -3.22 -5.17 -1.86
C GLY A 35 -4.13 -6.10 -2.69
N ARG A 36 -4.11 -6.00 -4.02
CA ARG A 36 -4.97 -6.78 -4.94
C ARG A 36 -4.22 -7.89 -5.69
N VAL A 37 -2.97 -7.65 -6.07
CA VAL A 37 -2.23 -8.55 -6.99
C VAL A 37 -1.04 -9.24 -6.34
N CYS A 38 -0.62 -8.79 -5.16
CA CYS A 38 0.54 -9.36 -4.49
C CYS A 38 0.24 -10.82 -4.08
N PRO A 39 1.15 -11.79 -4.36
CA PRO A 39 1.01 -13.16 -3.87
C PRO A 39 1.34 -13.22 -2.38
N GLN A 40 0.39 -12.77 -1.55
CA GLN A 40 0.61 -12.56 -0.10
C GLN A 40 0.94 -13.86 0.64
N ASP A 41 0.40 -14.99 0.17
CA ASP A 41 0.63 -16.35 0.69
C ASP A 41 2.10 -16.77 0.69
N ARG A 42 2.90 -16.21 -0.23
CA ARG A 42 4.34 -16.50 -0.38
C ARG A 42 5.23 -15.38 0.13
N LEU A 43 4.63 -14.32 0.65
CA LEU A 43 5.30 -13.10 1.08
C LEU A 43 4.88 -12.80 2.52
N CYS A 44 4.26 -11.65 2.78
CA CYS A 44 4.02 -11.18 4.14
C CYS A 44 3.06 -12.05 4.96
N GLU A 45 2.06 -12.68 4.33
CA GLU A 45 1.12 -13.58 5.04
C GLU A 45 1.73 -14.96 5.24
N GLY A 46 2.56 -15.43 4.30
CA GLY A 46 3.33 -16.67 4.44
C GLY A 46 4.29 -16.65 5.63
N ASP A 47 4.96 -15.52 5.85
CA ASP A 47 5.91 -15.31 6.96
C ASP A 47 5.22 -14.82 8.26
N CYS A 48 3.89 -14.77 8.32
CA CYS A 48 3.17 -14.32 9.50
C CYS A 48 3.35 -15.32 10.66
N THR A 49 3.81 -14.85 11.82
CA THR A 49 4.03 -15.68 13.00
C THR A 49 2.75 -16.33 13.55
N LEU A 50 1.57 -15.80 13.20
CA LEU A 50 0.27 -16.38 13.58
C LEU A 50 -0.20 -17.49 12.62
N ASN A 51 0.49 -17.69 11.50
CA ASN A 51 0.15 -18.71 10.50
C ASN A 51 0.43 -20.14 10.99
N ASP A 52 1.02 -20.32 12.18
CA ASP A 52 1.20 -21.60 12.88
C ASP A 52 -0.09 -22.07 13.59
N GLY A 53 -1.17 -22.20 12.84
CA GLY A 53 -2.41 -22.86 13.30
C GLY A 53 -3.62 -21.95 13.56
N PHE A 54 -3.46 -20.63 13.70
CA PHE A 54 -4.58 -19.67 13.76
C PHE A 54 -4.92 -19.07 12.38
N GLY A 55 -4.02 -19.24 11.41
CA GLY A 55 -4.08 -18.62 10.10
C GLY A 55 -3.37 -17.26 10.09
N ALA A 56 -2.82 -16.90 8.94
CA ALA A 56 -2.18 -15.61 8.76
C ALA A 56 -3.19 -14.45 8.85
N VAL A 57 -2.71 -13.29 9.32
CA VAL A 57 -3.46 -12.04 9.20
C VAL A 57 -3.62 -11.72 7.71
N THR A 58 -4.82 -11.34 7.27
CA THR A 58 -5.10 -10.98 5.87
C THR A 58 -4.58 -9.57 5.53
N ILE A 59 -3.25 -9.40 5.57
CA ILE A 59 -2.53 -8.14 5.35
C ILE A 59 -2.94 -7.49 4.02
N GLY A 60 -3.05 -8.26 2.94
CA GLY A 60 -3.43 -7.72 1.63
C GLY A 60 -4.85 -7.13 1.62
N SER A 61 -5.78 -7.77 2.32
CA SER A 61 -7.16 -7.27 2.45
C SER A 61 -7.21 -5.97 3.26
N VAL A 62 -6.39 -5.84 4.29
CA VAL A 62 -6.32 -4.60 5.08
C VAL A 62 -5.64 -3.48 4.27
N GLU A 63 -4.57 -3.77 3.52
CA GLU A 63 -3.92 -2.80 2.63
C GLU A 63 -4.89 -2.25 1.58
N LYS A 64 -5.71 -3.13 0.97
CA LYS A 64 -6.81 -2.73 0.09
C LYS A 64 -7.83 -1.85 0.82
N TYR A 65 -8.26 -2.24 2.03
CA TYR A 65 -9.23 -1.48 2.79
C TYR A 65 -8.74 -0.06 3.14
N ILE A 66 -7.48 0.07 3.58
CA ILE A 66 -6.86 1.37 3.88
C ILE A 66 -6.90 2.26 2.65
N THR A 67 -6.39 1.75 1.51
CA THR A 67 -6.26 2.54 0.28
C THR A 67 -7.61 2.93 -0.30
N ASP A 68 -8.56 1.99 -0.40
CA ASP A 68 -9.91 2.27 -0.90
C ASP A 68 -10.66 3.27 -0.03
N THR A 69 -10.55 3.13 1.30
CA THR A 69 -11.22 4.03 2.25
C THR A 69 -10.58 5.41 2.24
N ALA A 70 -9.24 5.49 2.22
CA ALA A 70 -8.53 6.76 2.12
C ALA A 70 -8.91 7.51 0.84
N PHE A 71 -8.95 6.84 -0.32
CA PHE A 71 -9.41 7.45 -1.57
C PHE A 71 -10.86 7.93 -1.48
N ALA A 72 -11.76 7.16 -0.88
CA ALA A 72 -13.15 7.58 -0.66
C ALA A 72 -13.26 8.80 0.27
N MET A 73 -12.34 8.94 1.23
CA MET A 73 -12.21 10.11 2.09
C MET A 73 -11.53 11.32 1.40
N GLY A 74 -11.16 11.19 0.12
CA GLY A 74 -10.52 12.25 -0.66
C GLY A 74 -9.00 12.34 -0.47
N TRP A 75 -8.38 11.37 0.18
CA TRP A 75 -6.93 11.31 0.34
C TRP A 75 -6.22 11.18 -1.00
N ARG A 76 -5.08 11.87 -1.15
CA ARG A 76 -4.16 11.76 -2.29
C ARG A 76 -2.73 11.96 -1.79
N PRO A 77 -1.73 11.36 -2.44
CA PRO A 77 -0.32 11.60 -2.11
C PRO A 77 0.03 13.08 -2.24
N ASP A 78 0.83 13.60 -1.29
CA ASP A 78 1.33 14.97 -1.37
C ASP A 78 2.39 15.11 -2.47
N MET A 79 2.14 16.01 -3.41
CA MET A 79 3.03 16.33 -4.53
C MET A 79 3.57 17.77 -4.44
N SER A 80 3.35 18.48 -3.32
CA SER A 80 3.71 19.89 -3.13
C SER A 80 5.20 20.18 -3.30
N HIS A 81 6.06 19.20 -2.99
CA HIS A 81 7.51 19.30 -3.11
C HIS A 81 8.06 18.96 -4.50
N VAL A 82 7.20 18.60 -5.46
CA VAL A 82 7.62 18.21 -6.80
C VAL A 82 7.77 19.46 -7.68
N THR A 83 8.99 19.72 -8.12
CA THR A 83 9.29 20.78 -9.09
C THR A 83 9.27 20.20 -10.50
N TRP A 84 8.46 20.81 -11.37
CA TRP A 84 8.46 20.45 -12.78
C TRP A 84 9.80 20.81 -13.41
N THR A 85 10.37 19.89 -14.18
CA THR A 85 11.60 20.12 -14.94
C THR A 85 11.34 19.87 -16.41
N ASP A 86 11.92 20.69 -17.30
CA ASP A 86 11.81 20.53 -18.75
C ASP A 86 12.65 19.37 -19.32
N LYS A 87 13.20 18.53 -18.43
CA LYS A 87 14.06 17.43 -18.81
C LYS A 87 13.21 16.24 -19.24
N LYS A 88 13.49 15.69 -20.42
CA LYS A 88 12.78 14.53 -20.97
C LYS A 88 13.49 13.24 -20.53
N TRP A 89 12.81 12.43 -19.71
CA TRP A 89 13.23 11.06 -19.40
C TRP A 89 12.44 10.07 -20.25
N PRO A 90 13.07 9.32 -21.16
CA PRO A 90 12.38 8.29 -21.91
C PRO A 90 12.03 7.12 -20.98
N LEU A 91 10.75 7.00 -20.62
CA LEU A 91 10.18 5.81 -19.99
C LEU A 91 9.67 4.88 -21.09
N LEU A 92 10.30 3.72 -21.24
CA LEU A 92 9.80 2.63 -22.07
C LEU A 92 8.70 1.88 -21.29
N ALA A 93 7.56 2.55 -21.14
CA ALA A 93 6.34 1.91 -20.66
C ALA A 93 5.62 1.30 -21.87
N ARG A 94 5.34 -0.01 -21.84
CA ARG A 94 4.37 -0.59 -22.77
C ARG A 94 3.02 -0.03 -22.35
N ALA A 95 2.55 1.01 -23.04
CA ALA A 95 1.17 1.44 -22.96
C ALA A 95 0.32 0.24 -23.42
N LEU A 96 -0.19 -0.52 -22.46
CA LEU A 96 -1.35 -1.36 -22.73
C LEU A 96 -2.49 -0.35 -22.95
N LEU A 97 -2.69 0.02 -24.21
CA LEU A 97 -3.96 0.55 -24.67
C LEU A 97 -4.98 -0.55 -24.36
N VAL A 98 -5.70 -0.38 -23.25
CA VAL A 98 -6.96 -1.08 -23.02
C VAL A 98 -8.03 -0.39 -23.88
#